data_AF-S1N631-F1
#
_entry.id   AF-S1N631-F1
#
_cell.length_a   1.000
_cell.length_b   1.000
_cell.length_c   1.000
_cell.angle_alpha   90.00
_cell.angle_beta   90.00
_cell.angle_gamma   90.00
#
_symmetry.space_group_name_H-M   'P 1'
#
loop_
_entity.id
_entity.type
_entity.pdbx_description
1 polymer ?
#
loop_
_entity_poly.entity_id
_entity_poly.type
_entity_poly.pdbx_seq_one_letter_code
_entity_poly.pdbx_strand_id
1 'polypeptide(L)'
;MHDFLDTYFQWYPDTKLESYPTAFHQTLSQQQRTAFYLELSAEQQIQLEHHRKYELRSRFTTYDYLKATNWQFDEYIVDYHYPHSNPGLHCQCGKKLKYQFILVSKDHQEKMALGIQHFSDHLGVSTKVANEIKKGLSQVDFGIDEILWLYHQNRRFPQELWRRYCFAHYRNSFLSKPIAFNHQLAKRLAAFKQADLPIYIVDFQAALREIRLVNQAFHQLEKPLKTIGTQENFQHFLQDFGNDLLTSDFNYWQPEKHCYTSTARTLFKTKRLSQQVLYQKLIEQLLSLNQLPTIEQKQAIFQQQAQQFPLNSFTKECLDFILAKYLQYGFKRNFFVSLPRNLRQKLQKGIKLQQAKPQINQYVQSLADHLADVPKLYQRIVLEQLLEKLSR
;
A
#
# COMPACT_ATOMS: atom_id res chain seq x y z
N MET A 1 -24.08 6.56 -22.73
CA MET A 1 -23.46 5.88 -21.57
C MET A 1 -21.97 5.90 -21.85
N HIS A 2 -21.17 6.74 -21.17
CA HIS A 2 -19.72 6.79 -21.44
C HIS A 2 -19.10 5.49 -20.91
N ASP A 3 -18.55 4.65 -21.78
CA ASP A 3 -17.72 3.55 -21.29
C ASP A 3 -16.46 4.20 -20.68
N PHE A 4 -16.15 3.84 -19.46
CA PHE A 4 -15.00 4.42 -18.77
C PHE A 4 -13.69 3.89 -19.32
N LEU A 5 -13.73 2.82 -20.11
CA LEU A 5 -12.65 2.45 -21.01
C LEU A 5 -12.50 3.48 -22.13
N ASP A 6 -13.58 4.05 -22.67
CA ASP A 6 -13.51 5.14 -23.64
C ASP A 6 -12.79 6.35 -23.05
N THR A 7 -13.04 6.71 -21.78
CA THR A 7 -12.31 7.81 -21.12
C THR A 7 -10.81 7.53 -21.06
N TYR A 8 -10.41 6.29 -20.76
CA TYR A 8 -9.01 5.91 -20.76
C TYR A 8 -8.40 6.00 -22.16
N PHE A 9 -9.08 5.45 -23.17
CA PHE A 9 -8.63 5.49 -24.55
C PHE A 9 -8.65 6.91 -25.14
N GLN A 10 -9.52 7.79 -24.68
CA GLN A 10 -9.48 9.22 -25.01
C GLN A 10 -8.21 9.88 -24.48
N TRP A 11 -7.79 9.55 -23.26
CA TRP A 11 -6.56 10.09 -22.67
C TRP A 11 -5.30 9.44 -23.24
N TYR A 12 -5.41 8.21 -23.72
CA TYR A 12 -4.29 7.42 -24.22
C TYR A 12 -4.67 6.61 -25.48
N PRO A 13 -4.87 7.29 -26.64
CA PRO A 13 -5.45 6.67 -27.83
C PRO A 13 -4.57 5.60 -28.48
N ASP A 14 -3.24 5.77 -28.42
CA ASP A 14 -2.29 4.85 -29.07
C ASP A 14 -1.92 3.65 -28.20
N THR A 15 -2.65 3.41 -27.10
CA THR A 15 -2.26 2.40 -26.13
C THR A 15 -2.77 1.01 -26.47
N LYS A 16 -1.83 0.06 -26.46
CA LYS A 16 -2.13 -1.37 -26.63
C LYS A 16 -1.51 -2.11 -25.47
N LEU A 17 -2.31 -3.00 -24.86
CA LEU A 17 -1.81 -3.89 -23.82
C LEU A 17 -0.67 -4.73 -24.40
N GLU A 18 0.40 -4.91 -23.63
CA GLU A 18 1.53 -5.70 -24.06
C GLU A 18 1.11 -7.15 -24.34
N SER A 19 1.66 -7.74 -25.41
CA SER A 19 1.59 -9.17 -25.61
C SER A 19 2.43 -9.86 -24.53
N TYR A 20 1.79 -10.57 -23.61
CA TYR A 20 2.44 -11.29 -22.51
C TYR A 20 2.18 -12.79 -22.60
N PRO A 21 3.14 -13.67 -22.25
CA PRO A 21 2.93 -15.10 -22.25
C PRO A 21 1.77 -15.53 -21.34
N THR A 22 1.05 -16.58 -21.74
CA THR A 22 -0.09 -17.11 -20.97
C THR A 22 0.29 -18.25 -20.04
N ALA A 23 1.43 -18.89 -20.30
CA ALA A 23 1.97 -19.96 -19.48
C ALA A 23 3.50 -20.04 -19.63
N PHE A 24 4.16 -20.60 -18.62
CA PHE A 24 5.58 -20.90 -18.61
C PHE A 24 5.78 -22.37 -18.25
N HIS A 25 6.58 -23.08 -19.04
CA HIS A 25 6.80 -24.52 -18.91
C HIS A 25 8.29 -24.91 -19.03
N GLN A 26 9.18 -23.92 -19.04
CA GLN A 26 10.62 -24.17 -19.16
C GLN A 26 11.25 -24.24 -17.77
N THR A 27 12.32 -25.01 -17.63
CA THR A 27 13.15 -24.98 -16.43
C THR A 27 14.57 -24.70 -16.89
N LEU A 28 15.20 -23.68 -16.31
CA LEU A 28 16.55 -23.30 -16.71
C LEU A 28 17.55 -24.28 -16.10
N SER A 29 18.55 -24.66 -16.89
CA SER A 29 19.70 -25.35 -16.35
C SER A 29 20.42 -24.43 -15.35
N GLN A 30 21.22 -25.02 -14.46
CA GLN A 30 21.96 -24.23 -13.48
C GLN A 30 22.90 -23.21 -14.15
N GLN A 31 23.53 -23.58 -15.27
CA GLN A 31 24.41 -22.70 -16.03
C GLN A 31 23.62 -21.55 -16.67
N GLN A 32 22.47 -21.85 -17.27
CA GLN A 32 21.58 -20.83 -17.85
C GLN A 32 21.06 -19.87 -16.79
N ARG A 33 20.61 -20.38 -15.64
CA ARG A 33 20.15 -19.54 -14.52
C ARG A 33 21.23 -18.59 -14.04
N THR A 34 22.45 -19.09 -13.86
CA THR A 34 23.58 -18.23 -13.48
C THR A 34 23.88 -17.19 -14.56
N ALA A 35 23.93 -17.57 -15.84
CA ALA A 35 24.19 -16.64 -16.93
C ALA A 35 23.13 -15.53 -16.99
N PHE A 36 21.85 -15.90 -17.04
CA PHE A 36 20.75 -14.93 -17.12
C PHE A 36 20.65 -14.04 -15.87
N TYR A 37 20.98 -14.57 -14.69
CA TYR A 37 21.03 -13.77 -13.47
C TYR A 37 22.13 -12.71 -13.52
N LEU A 38 23.32 -13.06 -14.05
CA LEU A 38 24.45 -12.14 -14.16
C LEU A 38 24.24 -11.05 -15.24
N GLU A 39 23.29 -11.23 -16.17
CA GLU A 39 22.86 -10.20 -17.11
C GLU A 39 22.00 -9.09 -16.46
N LEU A 40 21.41 -9.35 -15.29
CA LEU A 40 20.62 -8.38 -14.56
C LEU A 40 21.51 -7.29 -13.94
N SER A 41 21.00 -6.07 -13.85
CA SER A 41 21.64 -4.99 -13.09
C SER A 41 21.65 -5.31 -11.58
N ALA A 42 22.50 -4.61 -10.82
CA ALA A 42 22.56 -4.80 -9.37
C ALA A 42 21.20 -4.56 -8.68
N GLU A 43 20.44 -3.55 -9.10
CA GLU A 43 19.10 -3.25 -8.56
C GLU A 43 18.09 -4.36 -8.89
N GLN A 44 18.16 -4.90 -10.10
CA GLN A 44 17.33 -6.03 -10.55
C GLN A 44 17.62 -7.31 -9.78
N GLN A 45 18.90 -7.61 -9.57
CA GLN A 45 19.35 -8.73 -8.76
C GLN A 45 18.83 -8.61 -7.32
N ILE A 46 19.01 -7.44 -6.70
CA ILE A 46 18.51 -7.16 -5.35
C ILE A 46 16.99 -7.38 -5.27
N GLN A 47 16.23 -6.85 -6.22
CA GLN A 47 14.78 -6.98 -6.23
C GLN A 47 14.32 -8.43 -6.39
N LEU A 48 14.98 -9.20 -7.26
CA LEU A 48 14.68 -10.60 -7.51
C LEU A 48 14.97 -11.47 -6.26
N GLU A 49 16.10 -11.24 -5.59
CA GLU A 49 16.46 -11.94 -4.35
C GLU A 49 15.56 -11.54 -3.17
N HIS A 50 15.16 -10.27 -3.06
CA HIS A 50 14.16 -9.84 -2.07
C HIS A 50 12.85 -10.60 -2.24
N HIS A 51 12.40 -10.74 -3.48
CA HIS A 51 11.18 -11.48 -3.77
C HIS A 51 11.35 -12.99 -3.52
N ARG A 52 12.48 -13.59 -3.89
CA ARG A 52 12.82 -14.98 -3.54
C ARG A 52 12.76 -15.21 -2.02
N LYS A 53 13.38 -14.33 -1.25
CA LYS A 53 13.39 -14.37 0.22
C LYS A 53 11.97 -14.31 0.79
N TYR A 54 11.13 -13.43 0.25
CA TYR A 54 9.72 -13.32 0.66
C TYR A 54 8.95 -14.62 0.42
N GLU A 55 9.05 -15.21 -0.77
CA GLU A 55 8.37 -16.46 -1.13
C GLU A 55 8.83 -17.63 -0.25
N LEU A 56 10.13 -17.75 0.00
CA LEU A 56 10.67 -18.76 0.90
C LEU A 56 10.13 -18.55 2.32
N ARG A 57 10.22 -17.33 2.87
CA ARG A 57 9.72 -17.03 4.22
C ARG A 57 8.22 -17.33 4.37
N SER A 58 7.43 -16.97 3.36
CA SER A 58 5.99 -17.27 3.31
C SER A 58 5.73 -18.78 3.40
N ARG A 59 6.49 -19.59 2.66
CA ARG A 59 6.40 -21.06 2.70
C ARG A 59 6.82 -21.64 4.04
N PHE A 60 7.97 -21.21 4.57
CA PHE A 60 8.43 -21.66 5.89
C PHE A 60 7.40 -21.37 6.98
N THR A 61 6.72 -20.23 6.90
CA THR A 61 5.64 -19.86 7.82
C THR A 61 4.38 -20.69 7.59
N THR A 62 3.95 -20.85 6.33
CA THR A 62 2.70 -21.54 5.97
C THR A 62 2.73 -23.02 6.31
N TYR A 63 3.85 -23.69 6.03
CA TYR A 63 4.01 -25.12 6.27
C TYR A 63 4.65 -25.44 7.63
N ASP A 64 5.03 -24.41 8.39
CA ASP A 64 5.59 -24.51 9.75
C ASP A 64 6.74 -25.53 9.85
N TYR A 65 7.63 -25.54 8.85
CA TYR A 65 8.67 -26.58 8.69
C TYR A 65 9.58 -26.73 9.91
N LEU A 66 9.77 -25.64 10.66
CA LEU A 66 10.69 -25.57 11.79
C LEU A 66 9.98 -25.53 13.15
N LYS A 67 8.67 -25.83 13.19
CA LYS A 67 7.84 -25.76 14.41
C LYS A 67 8.48 -26.41 15.63
N ALA A 68 8.98 -27.63 15.44
CA ALA A 68 9.55 -28.48 16.49
C ALA A 68 10.98 -28.10 16.91
N THR A 69 11.54 -27.03 16.34
CA THR A 69 12.91 -26.58 16.59
C THR A 69 12.92 -25.22 17.29
N ASN A 70 14.07 -24.81 17.84
CA ASN A 70 14.27 -23.45 18.37
C ASN A 70 14.67 -22.43 17.29
N TRP A 71 14.61 -22.82 16.02
CA TRP A 71 15.07 -22.03 14.89
C TRP A 71 13.91 -21.50 14.05
N GLN A 72 14.13 -20.37 13.40
CA GLN A 72 13.25 -19.79 12.39
C GLN A 72 14.07 -19.35 11.18
N PHE A 73 13.44 -19.39 10.00
CA PHE A 73 14.08 -18.97 8.75
C PHE A 73 14.29 -17.45 8.75
N ASP A 74 15.53 -17.02 8.49
CA ASP A 74 15.91 -15.60 8.35
C ASP A 74 16.15 -15.27 6.88
N GLU A 75 17.06 -16.01 6.24
CA GLU A 75 17.57 -15.65 4.91
C GLU A 75 17.98 -16.86 4.07
N TYR A 76 18.01 -16.64 2.75
CA TYR A 76 18.51 -17.58 1.77
C TYR A 76 19.42 -16.84 0.81
N ILE A 77 20.65 -17.32 0.65
CA ILE A 77 21.70 -16.69 -0.16
C ILE A 77 22.16 -17.68 -1.21
N VAL A 78 22.32 -17.20 -2.45
CA VAL A 78 22.85 -17.95 -3.57
C VAL A 78 24.17 -17.35 -4.02
N ASP A 79 25.19 -18.19 -4.09
CA ASP A 79 26.48 -17.84 -4.66
C ASP A 79 26.48 -18.14 -6.17
N TYR A 80 26.23 -17.09 -6.96
CA TYR A 80 26.24 -17.19 -8.42
C TYR A 80 27.66 -17.35 -9.00
N HIS A 81 28.72 -17.11 -8.22
CA HIS A 81 30.11 -17.29 -8.61
C HIS A 81 30.73 -18.60 -8.08
N TYR A 82 29.93 -19.49 -7.48
CA TYR A 82 30.38 -20.79 -6.99
C TYR A 82 31.00 -21.65 -8.13
N PRO A 83 32.12 -22.35 -7.91
CA PRO A 83 32.87 -22.49 -6.65
C PRO A 83 34.01 -21.46 -6.47
N HIS A 84 34.10 -20.44 -7.32
CA HIS A 84 35.25 -19.54 -7.39
C HIS A 84 35.16 -18.30 -6.47
N SER A 85 34.03 -18.07 -5.84
CA SER A 85 33.82 -17.01 -4.84
C SER A 85 34.84 -17.07 -3.67
N ASN A 86 35.32 -15.92 -3.19
CA ASN A 86 36.22 -15.82 -2.03
C ASN A 86 35.74 -14.70 -1.08
N PRO A 87 35.42 -14.97 0.21
CA PRO A 87 35.48 -16.28 0.88
C PRO A 87 34.42 -17.28 0.37
N GLY A 88 33.32 -16.82 -0.23
CA GLY A 88 32.21 -17.69 -0.62
C GLY A 88 31.33 -18.12 0.56
N LEU A 89 30.25 -18.84 0.27
CA LEU A 89 29.31 -19.30 1.29
C LEU A 89 29.77 -20.61 1.93
N HIS A 90 29.56 -20.75 3.23
CA HIS A 90 29.97 -21.93 3.98
C HIS A 90 28.89 -22.39 4.95
N CYS A 91 28.77 -23.70 5.13
CA CYS A 91 27.97 -24.28 6.20
C CYS A 91 28.69 -24.09 7.54
N GLN A 92 27.96 -24.19 8.65
CA GLN A 92 28.54 -24.23 10.00
C GLN A 92 29.64 -25.28 10.17
N CYS A 93 29.59 -26.40 9.43
CA CYS A 93 30.65 -27.41 9.42
C CYS A 93 31.88 -27.07 8.55
N GLY A 94 31.93 -25.88 7.95
CA GLY A 94 33.03 -25.43 7.09
C GLY A 94 32.94 -25.84 5.62
N LYS A 95 31.94 -26.66 5.22
CA LYS A 95 31.75 -27.06 3.81
C LYS A 95 31.32 -25.86 2.96
N LYS A 96 31.99 -25.63 1.82
CA LYS A 96 31.61 -24.58 0.85
C LYS A 96 30.25 -24.90 0.22
N LEU A 97 29.40 -23.88 0.12
CA LEU A 97 28.02 -23.97 -0.34
C LEU A 97 27.80 -23.07 -1.55
N LYS A 98 26.94 -23.53 -2.47
CA LYS A 98 26.31 -22.63 -3.44
C LYS A 98 25.04 -21.98 -2.90
N TYR A 99 24.29 -22.71 -2.07
CA TYR A 99 23.02 -22.27 -1.51
C TYR A 99 23.12 -22.34 0.02
N GLN A 100 22.92 -21.21 0.69
CA GLN A 100 23.04 -21.08 2.14
C GLN A 100 21.73 -20.59 2.73
N PHE A 101 21.25 -21.30 3.74
CA PHE A 101 20.13 -20.89 4.58
C PHE A 101 20.69 -20.28 5.86
N ILE A 102 20.21 -19.10 6.21
CA ILE A 102 20.46 -18.49 7.52
C ILE A 102 19.22 -18.70 8.36
N LEU A 103 19.41 -19.34 9.50
CA LEU A 103 18.41 -19.52 10.53
C LEU A 103 18.78 -18.66 11.72
N VAL A 104 17.78 -18.15 12.41
CA VAL A 104 17.97 -17.40 13.65
C VAL A 104 17.22 -18.11 14.77
N SER A 105 17.74 -18.09 15.98
CA SER A 105 17.04 -18.62 17.15
C SER A 105 15.75 -17.83 17.39
N LYS A 106 14.75 -18.47 18.03
CA LYS A 106 13.46 -17.83 18.35
C LYS A 106 13.60 -16.65 19.31
N ASP A 107 14.65 -16.62 20.12
CA ASP A 107 15.04 -15.49 20.98
C ASP A 107 15.95 -14.45 20.29
N HIS A 108 16.26 -14.65 19.01
CA HIS A 108 17.08 -13.79 18.17
C HIS A 108 18.54 -13.59 18.60
N GLN A 109 19.07 -14.44 19.49
CA GLN A 109 20.45 -14.33 19.97
C GLN A 109 21.48 -15.01 19.08
N GLU A 110 21.10 -16.09 18.39
CA GLU A 110 22.03 -16.91 17.61
C GLU A 110 21.64 -16.97 16.14
N LYS A 111 22.64 -16.99 15.26
CA LYS A 111 22.47 -17.23 13.82
C LYS A 111 23.24 -18.47 13.40
N MET A 112 22.61 -19.27 12.55
CA MET A 112 23.15 -20.51 12.04
C MET A 112 23.07 -20.54 10.52
N ALA A 113 24.20 -20.81 9.86
CA ALA A 113 24.30 -20.89 8.41
C ALA A 113 24.43 -22.35 7.95
N LEU A 114 23.44 -22.86 7.21
CA LEU A 114 23.34 -24.26 6.82
C LEU A 114 23.13 -24.45 5.31
N GLY A 115 23.66 -25.55 4.78
CA GLY A 115 23.20 -26.11 3.51
C GLY A 115 21.99 -27.02 3.71
N ILE A 116 21.10 -27.13 2.73
CA ILE A 116 19.85 -27.91 2.86
C ILE A 116 20.08 -29.38 3.28
N GLN A 117 21.19 -29.98 2.84
CA GLN A 117 21.53 -31.37 3.17
C GLN A 117 21.81 -31.56 4.66
N HIS A 118 22.31 -30.53 5.36
CA HIS A 118 22.65 -30.62 6.77
C HIS A 118 21.53 -30.14 7.70
N PHE A 119 20.31 -29.91 7.18
CA PHE A 119 19.16 -29.57 8.02
C PHE A 119 18.80 -30.72 8.96
N SER A 120 18.86 -31.96 8.46
CA SER A 120 18.61 -33.14 9.29
C SER A 120 19.65 -33.24 10.41
N ASP A 121 20.92 -33.01 10.07
CA ASP A 121 22.06 -33.22 10.98
C ASP A 121 22.15 -32.14 12.07
N HIS A 122 21.88 -30.87 11.73
CA HIS A 122 22.02 -29.76 12.67
C HIS A 122 20.74 -29.39 13.40
N LEU A 123 19.56 -29.67 12.82
CA LEU A 123 18.28 -29.25 13.40
C LEU A 123 17.44 -30.43 13.94
N GLY A 124 17.88 -31.68 13.72
CA GLY A 124 17.11 -32.87 14.08
C GLY A 124 15.79 -33.00 13.30
N VAL A 125 15.68 -32.31 12.16
CA VAL A 125 14.47 -32.28 11.33
C VAL A 125 14.39 -33.56 10.52
N SER A 126 13.22 -34.20 10.50
CA SER A 126 13.04 -35.46 9.74
C SER A 126 13.39 -35.30 8.26
N THR A 127 13.89 -36.37 7.64
CA THR A 127 14.17 -36.43 6.20
C THR A 127 12.94 -36.08 5.34
N LYS A 128 11.73 -36.40 5.81
CA LYS A 128 10.48 -36.01 5.18
C LYS A 128 10.34 -34.50 5.09
N VAL A 129 10.57 -33.78 6.19
CA VAL A 129 10.48 -32.32 6.22
C VAL A 129 11.60 -31.69 5.38
N ALA A 130 12.83 -32.22 5.44
CA ALA A 130 13.92 -31.76 4.57
C ALA A 130 13.58 -31.89 3.07
N ASN A 131 12.92 -32.99 2.67
CA ASN A 131 12.46 -33.18 1.31
C ASN A 131 11.34 -32.21 0.91
N GLU A 132 10.42 -31.88 1.82
CA GLU A 132 9.37 -30.88 1.56
C GLU A 132 9.97 -29.47 1.40
N ILE A 133 10.97 -29.10 2.22
CA ILE A 133 11.72 -27.85 2.04
C ILE A 133 12.37 -27.83 0.65
N LYS A 134 12.99 -28.93 0.22
CA LYS A 134 13.63 -29.04 -1.11
C LYS A 134 12.61 -28.85 -2.24
N LYS A 135 11.44 -29.48 -2.15
CA LYS A 135 10.34 -29.27 -3.12
C LYS A 135 9.89 -27.81 -3.14
N GLY A 136 9.74 -27.20 -1.97
CA GLY A 136 9.40 -25.79 -1.83
C GLY A 136 10.41 -24.87 -2.52
N LEU A 137 11.71 -25.15 -2.35
CA LEU A 137 12.78 -24.43 -3.03
C LEU A 137 12.69 -24.58 -4.54
N SER A 138 12.50 -25.80 -5.06
CA SER A 138 12.37 -26.03 -6.50
C SER A 138 11.19 -25.25 -7.11
N GLN A 139 10.09 -25.08 -6.38
CA GLN A 139 8.97 -24.25 -6.84
C GLN A 139 9.31 -22.75 -6.87
N VAL A 140 10.08 -22.26 -5.89
CA VAL A 140 10.56 -20.88 -5.90
C VAL A 140 11.55 -20.66 -7.03
N ASP A 141 12.50 -21.57 -7.24
CA ASP A 141 13.46 -21.52 -8.34
C ASP A 141 12.75 -21.53 -9.71
N PHE A 142 11.69 -22.33 -9.85
CA PHE A 142 10.86 -22.32 -11.06
C PHE A 142 10.22 -20.95 -11.33
N GLY A 143 9.76 -20.26 -10.29
CA GLY A 143 9.30 -18.88 -10.42
C GLY A 143 10.43 -17.95 -10.87
N ILE A 144 11.61 -18.05 -10.26
CA ILE A 144 12.76 -17.22 -10.64
C ILE A 144 13.18 -17.47 -12.10
N ASP A 145 13.14 -18.73 -12.54
CA ASP A 145 13.40 -19.11 -13.93
C ASP A 145 12.45 -18.42 -14.91
N GLU A 146 11.18 -18.24 -14.53
CA GLU A 146 10.20 -17.51 -15.34
C GLU A 146 10.64 -16.06 -15.56
N ILE A 147 11.01 -15.35 -14.48
CA ILE A 147 11.44 -13.95 -14.56
C ILE A 147 12.71 -13.82 -15.39
N LEU A 148 13.72 -14.67 -15.14
CA LEU A 148 14.98 -14.68 -15.87
C LEU A 148 14.76 -14.97 -17.37
N TRP A 149 13.92 -15.96 -17.67
CA TRP A 149 13.58 -16.29 -19.05
C TRP A 149 12.86 -15.14 -19.75
N LEU A 150 11.86 -14.53 -19.11
CA LEU A 150 11.15 -13.36 -19.67
C LEU A 150 12.13 -12.21 -19.94
N TYR A 151 13.03 -11.93 -19.01
CA TYR A 151 14.01 -10.86 -19.13
C TYR A 151 14.97 -11.10 -20.30
N HIS A 152 15.48 -12.33 -20.43
CA HIS A 152 16.36 -12.75 -21.53
C HIS A 152 15.64 -12.71 -22.89
N GLN A 153 14.32 -12.89 -22.93
CA GLN A 153 13.49 -12.66 -24.13
C GLN A 153 13.22 -11.17 -24.41
N ASN A 154 14.05 -10.27 -23.86
CA ASN A 154 13.91 -8.81 -23.95
C ASN A 154 12.56 -8.27 -23.44
N ARG A 155 11.87 -9.02 -22.56
CA ARG A 155 10.69 -8.50 -21.89
C ARG A 155 11.12 -7.70 -20.69
N ARG A 156 10.44 -6.59 -20.49
CA ARG A 156 10.61 -5.69 -19.35
C ARG A 156 9.31 -5.60 -18.58
N PHE A 157 9.24 -4.70 -17.62
CA PHE A 157 8.03 -4.48 -16.86
C PHE A 157 6.87 -4.03 -17.78
N PRO A 158 5.66 -4.60 -17.68
CA PRO A 158 4.52 -4.22 -18.53
C PRO A 158 3.91 -2.88 -18.07
N GLN A 159 4.45 -1.78 -18.60
CA GLN A 159 4.08 -0.41 -18.24
C GLN A 159 2.60 -0.08 -18.52
N GLU A 160 2.05 -0.58 -19.62
CA GLU A 160 0.65 -0.35 -19.99
C GLU A 160 -0.30 -1.15 -19.10
N LEU A 161 0.02 -2.41 -18.77
CA LEU A 161 -0.70 -3.14 -17.73
C LEU A 161 -0.74 -2.33 -16.43
N TRP A 162 0.41 -1.82 -15.98
CA TRP A 162 0.49 -1.03 -14.75
C TRP A 162 -0.33 0.25 -14.83
N ARG A 163 -0.28 0.99 -15.95
CA ARG A 163 -1.09 2.19 -16.13
C ARG A 163 -2.58 1.87 -16.05
N ARG A 164 -3.04 0.80 -16.71
CA ARG A 164 -4.44 0.34 -16.61
C ARG A 164 -4.81 -0.11 -15.20
N TYR A 165 -3.88 -0.79 -14.52
CA TYR A 165 -4.03 -1.22 -13.14
C TYR A 165 -4.21 -0.02 -12.20
N CYS A 166 -3.34 0.99 -12.28
CA CYS A 166 -3.47 2.25 -11.56
C CYS A 166 -4.77 2.97 -11.89
N PHE A 167 -5.21 2.96 -13.16
CA PHE A 167 -6.47 3.57 -13.54
C PHE A 167 -7.67 2.85 -12.90
N ALA A 168 -7.63 1.52 -12.82
CA ALA A 168 -8.64 0.75 -12.10
C ALA A 168 -8.64 1.12 -10.60
N HIS A 169 -7.49 1.26 -9.96
CA HIS A 169 -7.37 1.74 -8.57
C HIS A 169 -7.94 3.15 -8.37
N TYR A 170 -7.56 4.08 -9.24
CA TYR A 170 -8.04 5.46 -9.25
C TYR A 170 -9.57 5.49 -9.30
N ARG A 171 -10.16 4.76 -10.26
CA ARG A 171 -11.60 4.64 -10.47
C ARG A 171 -12.31 3.96 -9.30
N ASN A 172 -11.77 2.86 -8.81
CA ASN A 172 -12.32 2.11 -7.68
C ASN A 172 -12.57 3.01 -6.46
N SER A 173 -11.74 4.04 -6.26
CA SER A 173 -11.89 5.01 -5.17
C SER A 173 -13.17 5.87 -5.24
N PHE A 174 -13.82 5.97 -6.41
CA PHE A 174 -15.07 6.70 -6.60
C PHE A 174 -16.33 5.83 -6.46
N LEU A 175 -16.18 4.50 -6.35
CA LEU A 175 -17.32 3.61 -6.15
C LEU A 175 -17.91 3.79 -4.74
N SER A 176 -19.24 3.64 -4.65
CA SER A 176 -19.95 3.58 -3.36
C SER A 176 -19.52 2.35 -2.56
N LYS A 177 -19.29 1.23 -3.23
CA LYS A 177 -18.74 -0.02 -2.69
C LYS A 177 -17.51 -0.44 -3.53
N PRO A 178 -16.30 0.00 -3.13
CA PRO A 178 -15.07 -0.37 -3.81
C PRO A 178 -14.80 -1.87 -3.78
N ILE A 179 -14.23 -2.38 -4.86
CA ILE A 179 -13.71 -3.74 -4.96
C ILE A 179 -12.45 -3.84 -4.08
N ALA A 180 -12.33 -4.93 -3.32
CA ALA A 180 -11.13 -5.21 -2.55
C ALA A 180 -10.02 -5.73 -3.49
N PHE A 181 -8.84 -5.13 -3.43
CA PHE A 181 -7.67 -5.55 -4.19
C PHE A 181 -6.68 -6.32 -3.33
N ASN A 182 -5.88 -7.16 -3.99
CA ASN A 182 -4.74 -7.83 -3.39
C ASN A 182 -3.59 -6.83 -3.20
N HIS A 183 -3.41 -6.37 -1.97
CA HIS A 183 -2.35 -5.42 -1.62
C HIS A 183 -0.94 -5.96 -1.89
N GLN A 184 -0.71 -7.26 -1.68
CA GLN A 184 0.60 -7.87 -1.92
C GLN A 184 0.93 -7.92 -3.42
N LEU A 185 -0.08 -8.14 -4.26
CA LEU A 185 0.07 -8.02 -5.71
C LEU A 185 0.47 -6.59 -6.08
N ALA A 186 -0.25 -5.57 -5.60
CA ALA A 186 0.05 -4.17 -5.90
C ALA A 186 1.48 -3.78 -5.46
N LYS A 187 1.90 -4.16 -4.25
CA LYS A 187 3.27 -3.94 -3.75
C LYS A 187 4.32 -4.61 -4.63
N ARG A 188 4.10 -5.87 -5.01
CA ARG A 188 5.01 -6.62 -5.87
C ARG A 188 5.12 -5.99 -7.26
N LEU A 189 3.99 -5.62 -7.88
CA LEU A 189 3.98 -4.92 -9.16
C LEU A 189 4.76 -3.58 -9.09
N ALA A 190 4.56 -2.80 -8.02
CA ALA A 190 5.29 -1.55 -7.82
C ALA A 190 6.81 -1.77 -7.69
N ALA A 191 7.23 -2.78 -6.92
CA ALA A 191 8.64 -3.07 -6.72
C ALA A 191 9.32 -3.60 -7.99
N PHE A 192 8.63 -4.47 -8.75
CA PHE A 192 9.11 -4.94 -10.06
C PHE A 192 9.17 -3.81 -11.10
N LYS A 193 8.22 -2.87 -11.05
CA LYS A 193 8.27 -1.66 -11.88
C LYS A 193 9.51 -0.83 -11.59
N GLN A 194 9.86 -0.64 -10.31
CA GLN A 194 11.00 0.17 -9.91
C GLN A 194 12.32 -0.40 -10.46
N ALA A 195 12.46 -1.72 -10.47
CA ALA A 195 13.63 -2.42 -11.02
C ALA A 195 13.55 -2.68 -12.55
N ASP A 196 12.46 -2.28 -13.21
CA ASP A 196 12.15 -2.60 -14.61
C ASP A 196 12.25 -4.12 -14.94
N LEU A 197 11.82 -4.96 -13.99
CA LEU A 197 11.76 -6.42 -14.19
C LEU A 197 10.43 -6.84 -14.82
N PRO A 198 10.42 -7.86 -15.69
CA PRO A 198 9.17 -8.52 -16.06
C PRO A 198 8.53 -9.14 -14.81
N ILE A 199 7.21 -9.30 -14.83
CA ILE A 199 6.44 -9.87 -13.72
C ILE A 199 6.06 -11.32 -14.00
N TYR A 200 5.61 -12.04 -12.98
CA TYR A 200 5.06 -13.37 -13.22
C TYR A 200 3.81 -13.32 -14.10
N ILE A 201 3.64 -14.31 -14.95
CA ILE A 201 2.45 -14.54 -15.77
C ILE A 201 1.21 -14.61 -14.89
N VAL A 202 1.30 -15.27 -13.73
CA VAL A 202 0.19 -15.34 -12.77
C VAL A 202 -0.18 -13.97 -12.21
N ASP A 203 0.79 -13.08 -12.02
CA ASP A 203 0.56 -11.71 -11.55
C ASP A 203 -0.01 -10.82 -12.65
N PHE A 204 0.47 -10.99 -13.88
CA PHE A 204 -0.09 -10.33 -15.05
C PHE A 204 -1.59 -10.66 -15.18
N GLN A 205 -1.93 -11.95 -15.08
CA GLN A 205 -3.32 -12.41 -15.12
C GLN A 205 -4.15 -11.95 -13.91
N ALA A 206 -3.55 -11.90 -12.71
CA ALA A 206 -4.22 -11.41 -11.51
C ALA A 206 -4.54 -9.91 -11.62
N ALA A 207 -3.61 -9.10 -12.12
CA ALA A 207 -3.83 -7.68 -12.37
C ALA A 207 -4.95 -7.45 -13.40
N LEU A 208 -4.97 -8.22 -14.49
CA LEU A 208 -6.08 -8.17 -15.47
C LEU A 208 -7.42 -8.57 -14.86
N ARG A 209 -7.44 -9.57 -13.97
CA ARG A 209 -8.67 -9.96 -13.24
C ARG A 209 -9.18 -8.81 -12.38
N GLU A 210 -8.30 -8.18 -11.60
CA GLU A 210 -8.64 -7.04 -10.75
C GLU A 210 -9.18 -5.85 -11.57
N ILE A 211 -8.55 -5.53 -12.70
CA ILE A 211 -9.04 -4.51 -13.64
C ILE A 211 -10.46 -4.86 -14.14
N ARG A 212 -10.68 -6.11 -14.55
CA ARG A 212 -11.99 -6.58 -15.03
C ARG A 212 -13.08 -6.45 -13.97
N LEU A 213 -12.79 -6.80 -12.72
CA LEU A 213 -13.76 -6.69 -11.61
C LEU A 213 -14.21 -5.24 -11.41
N VAL A 214 -13.28 -4.28 -11.46
CA VAL A 214 -13.65 -2.86 -11.38
C VAL A 214 -14.47 -2.43 -12.59
N ASN A 215 -14.09 -2.83 -13.81
CA ASN A 215 -14.87 -2.49 -14.99
C ASN A 215 -16.31 -3.02 -14.88
N GLN A 216 -16.50 -4.27 -14.47
CA GLN A 216 -17.81 -4.86 -14.23
C GLN A 216 -18.62 -4.07 -13.19
N ALA A 217 -17.99 -3.70 -12.07
CA ALA A 217 -18.65 -2.91 -11.03
C ALA A 217 -19.13 -1.54 -11.54
N PHE A 218 -18.38 -0.93 -12.46
CA PHE A 218 -18.76 0.34 -13.09
C PHE A 218 -19.88 0.18 -14.13
N HIS A 219 -19.89 -0.90 -14.91
CA HIS A 219 -20.99 -1.18 -15.85
C HIS A 219 -22.32 -1.44 -15.13
N GLN A 220 -22.27 -1.95 -13.91
CA GLN A 220 -23.46 -2.25 -13.09
C GLN A 220 -23.99 -1.03 -12.31
N LEU A 221 -23.41 0.16 -12.47
CA LEU A 221 -23.88 1.35 -11.77
C LEU A 221 -25.24 1.82 -12.34
N GLU A 222 -26.27 1.81 -11.49
CA GLU A 222 -27.61 2.33 -11.83
C GLU A 222 -27.59 3.82 -12.23
N LYS A 223 -26.66 4.59 -11.65
CA LYS A 223 -26.45 6.00 -11.98
C LYS A 223 -25.00 6.21 -12.41
N PRO A 224 -24.73 6.67 -13.64
CA PRO A 224 -23.38 6.92 -14.08
C PRO A 224 -22.75 8.02 -13.21
N LEU A 225 -21.49 7.82 -12.83
CA LEU A 225 -20.72 8.84 -12.12
C LEU A 225 -20.55 10.05 -13.04
N LYS A 226 -20.88 11.25 -12.53
CA LYS A 226 -20.86 12.49 -13.33
C LYS A 226 -19.48 12.80 -13.93
N THR A 227 -18.39 12.57 -13.18
CA THR A 227 -17.01 12.73 -13.68
C THR A 227 -16.01 11.89 -12.87
N ILE A 228 -15.13 11.13 -13.55
CA ILE A 228 -14.08 10.32 -12.92
C ILE A 228 -12.84 11.15 -12.53
N GLY A 229 -12.63 12.32 -13.17
CA GLY A 229 -11.48 13.20 -12.95
C GLY A 229 -10.92 13.68 -14.28
N THR A 230 -9.84 14.45 -14.24
CA THR A 230 -9.09 14.82 -15.44
C THR A 230 -7.90 13.88 -15.64
N GLN A 231 -7.34 13.87 -16.85
CA GLN A 231 -6.10 13.15 -17.15
C GLN A 231 -4.95 13.59 -16.23
N GLU A 232 -4.83 14.88 -15.95
CA GLU A 232 -3.83 15.45 -15.03
C GLU A 232 -3.97 14.85 -13.62
N ASN A 233 -5.20 14.75 -13.10
CA ASN A 233 -5.42 14.12 -11.79
C ASN A 233 -4.96 12.66 -11.76
N PHE A 234 -5.20 11.94 -12.85
CA PHE A 234 -4.78 10.55 -12.97
C PHE A 234 -3.27 10.42 -13.12
N GLN A 235 -2.60 11.29 -13.87
CA GLN A 235 -1.14 11.27 -14.03
C GLN A 235 -0.42 11.46 -12.70
N HIS A 236 -0.88 12.40 -11.86
CA HIS A 236 -0.36 12.57 -10.51
C HIS A 236 -0.56 11.34 -9.64
N PHE A 237 -1.76 10.73 -9.69
CA PHE A 237 -2.01 9.48 -8.99
C PHE A 237 -1.08 8.36 -9.47
N LEU A 238 -0.87 8.23 -10.78
CA LEU A 238 -0.01 7.22 -11.40
C LEU A 238 1.46 7.36 -10.94
N GLN A 239 1.96 8.58 -10.81
CA GLN A 239 3.31 8.88 -10.34
C GLN A 239 3.51 8.50 -8.86
N ASP A 240 2.54 8.86 -8.03
CA ASP A 240 2.61 8.67 -6.58
C ASP A 240 2.35 7.23 -6.15
N PHE A 241 1.40 6.54 -6.81
CA PHE A 241 0.83 5.27 -6.33
C PHE A 241 1.88 4.19 -6.07
N GLY A 242 2.86 4.03 -6.96
CA GLY A 242 3.93 3.05 -6.80
C GLY A 242 4.80 3.35 -5.57
N ASN A 243 5.25 4.60 -5.44
CA ASN A 243 6.10 5.01 -4.32
C ASN A 243 5.35 4.93 -2.99
N ASP A 244 4.09 5.33 -2.97
CA ASP A 244 3.27 5.28 -1.76
C ASP A 244 3.05 3.84 -1.29
N LEU A 245 2.91 2.88 -2.21
CA LEU A 245 2.81 1.46 -1.87
C LEU A 245 4.09 0.90 -1.24
N LEU A 246 5.25 1.42 -1.65
CA LEU A 246 6.57 0.89 -1.24
C LEU A 246 7.12 1.58 0.01
N THR A 247 6.87 2.87 0.18
CA THR A 247 7.44 3.68 1.28
C THR A 247 6.55 3.76 2.49
N SER A 248 5.24 3.60 2.30
CA SER A 248 4.29 3.76 3.39
C SER A 248 3.75 2.40 3.80
N ASP A 249 4.15 1.93 5.00
CA ASP A 249 3.46 0.82 5.69
C ASP A 249 2.01 1.17 6.07
N PHE A 250 1.63 2.43 5.82
CA PHE A 250 0.27 2.91 5.79
C PHE A 250 -0.56 2.11 4.79
N ASN A 251 -1.14 1.01 5.27
CA ASN A 251 -2.09 0.19 4.54
C ASN A 251 -3.28 1.05 4.08
N TYR A 252 -3.24 1.47 2.82
CA TYR A 252 -4.33 2.13 2.09
C TYR A 252 -5.70 1.45 2.29
N TRP A 253 -5.66 0.16 2.60
CA TRP A 253 -6.79 -0.76 2.57
C TRP A 253 -7.34 -1.10 3.98
N GLN A 254 -6.63 -0.76 5.07
CA GLN A 254 -7.15 -0.92 6.45
C GLN A 254 -6.89 0.34 7.34
N PRO A 255 -7.44 1.51 6.99
CA PRO A 255 -7.11 2.76 7.66
C PRO A 255 -7.47 2.74 9.15
N GLU A 256 -8.57 2.11 9.54
CA GLU A 256 -9.06 2.17 10.92
C GLU A 256 -8.18 1.44 11.93
N LYS A 257 -7.41 0.44 11.49
CA LYS A 257 -6.47 -0.29 12.36
C LYS A 257 -5.13 0.42 12.50
N HIS A 258 -4.73 1.19 11.49
CA HIS A 258 -3.37 1.74 11.38
C HIS A 258 -3.30 3.27 11.43
N CYS A 259 -4.43 3.99 11.32
CA CYS A 259 -4.46 5.46 11.43
C CYS A 259 -4.39 5.95 12.88
N TYR A 260 -4.82 5.13 13.84
CA TYR A 260 -5.02 5.56 15.24
C TYR A 260 -4.20 4.73 16.21
N THR A 261 -3.68 5.39 17.24
CA THR A 261 -3.01 4.70 18.35
C THR A 261 -3.98 3.79 19.11
N SER A 262 -3.45 2.83 19.88
CA SER A 262 -4.27 1.97 20.75
C SER A 262 -5.07 2.80 21.75
N THR A 263 -4.44 3.81 22.35
CA THR A 263 -5.06 4.78 23.27
C THR A 263 -6.22 5.51 22.62
N ALA A 264 -6.03 6.05 21.42
CA ALA A 264 -7.09 6.75 20.68
C ALA A 264 -8.31 5.86 20.41
N ARG A 265 -8.09 4.59 20.04
CA ARG A 265 -9.16 3.61 19.84
C ARG A 265 -9.99 3.39 21.11
N THR A 266 -9.34 3.36 22.28
CA THR A 266 -10.04 3.27 23.58
C THR A 266 -10.81 4.56 23.89
N LEU A 267 -10.25 5.74 23.58
CA LEU A 267 -10.93 7.03 23.78
C LEU A 267 -12.18 7.17 22.89
N PHE A 268 -12.14 6.65 21.66
CA PHE A 268 -13.33 6.61 20.79
C PHE A 268 -14.42 5.69 21.37
N LYS A 269 -14.05 4.50 21.86
CA LYS A 269 -15.01 3.55 22.48
C LYS A 269 -15.66 4.14 23.73
N THR A 270 -14.90 4.84 24.56
CA THR A 270 -15.39 5.48 25.79
C THR A 270 -16.06 6.84 25.54
N LYS A 271 -16.22 7.26 24.28
CA LYS A 271 -16.78 8.56 23.86
C LYS A 271 -16.08 9.79 24.48
N ARG A 272 -14.85 9.63 24.96
CA ARG A 272 -14.03 10.72 25.54
C ARG A 272 -13.35 11.59 24.48
N LEU A 273 -13.24 11.08 23.25
CA LEU A 273 -12.79 11.82 22.08
C LEU A 273 -13.74 11.52 20.93
N SER A 274 -14.18 12.55 20.21
CA SER A 274 -14.92 12.36 18.96
C SER A 274 -13.97 12.41 17.77
N GLN A 275 -14.20 11.55 16.78
CA GLN A 275 -13.44 11.62 15.53
C GLN A 275 -13.64 12.97 14.84
N GLN A 276 -14.83 13.58 14.94
CA GLN A 276 -15.10 14.89 14.37
C GLN A 276 -14.16 15.97 14.92
N VAL A 277 -13.97 16.03 16.24
CA VAL A 277 -13.06 16.99 16.88
C VAL A 277 -11.62 16.75 16.43
N LEU A 278 -11.20 15.48 16.36
CA LEU A 278 -9.87 15.10 15.89
C LEU A 278 -9.60 15.57 14.45
N TYR A 279 -10.50 15.29 13.51
CA TYR A 279 -10.34 15.71 12.12
C TYR A 279 -10.45 17.22 11.96
N GLN A 280 -11.29 17.90 12.74
CA GLN A 280 -11.37 19.35 12.72
C GLN A 280 -10.03 19.98 13.13
N LYS A 281 -9.42 19.48 14.21
CA LYS A 281 -8.11 19.96 14.65
C LYS A 281 -7.02 19.70 13.61
N LEU A 282 -7.03 18.52 12.97
CA LEU A 282 -6.10 18.18 11.90
C LEU A 282 -6.21 19.16 10.73
N ILE A 283 -7.43 19.46 10.28
CA ILE A 283 -7.67 20.40 9.19
C ILE A 283 -7.18 21.81 9.56
N GLU A 284 -7.48 22.27 10.78
CA GLU A 284 -7.01 23.58 11.27
C GLU A 284 -5.48 23.68 11.24
N GLN A 285 -4.77 22.64 11.72
CA GLN A 285 -3.31 22.64 11.71
C GLN A 285 -2.76 22.62 10.28
N LEU A 286 -3.29 21.78 9.40
CA LEU A 286 -2.89 21.76 7.98
C LEU A 286 -3.08 23.11 7.30
N LEU A 287 -4.22 23.78 7.52
CA LEU A 287 -4.47 25.11 6.96
C LEU A 287 -3.52 26.17 7.52
N SER A 288 -3.16 26.09 8.80
CA SER A 288 -2.23 27.05 9.41
C SER A 288 -0.84 27.03 8.74
N LEU A 289 -0.44 25.90 8.16
CA LEU A 289 0.83 25.76 7.43
C LEU A 289 0.90 26.65 6.18
N ASN A 290 -0.23 27.11 5.64
CA ASN A 290 -0.23 27.99 4.47
C ASN A 290 0.38 29.36 4.76
N GLN A 291 0.49 29.75 6.04
CA GLN A 291 1.09 31.01 6.47
C GLN A 291 2.63 30.96 6.52
N LEU A 292 3.21 29.77 6.41
CA LEU A 292 4.65 29.55 6.52
C LEU A 292 5.31 29.57 5.13
N PRO A 293 6.48 30.21 4.98
CA PRO A 293 7.14 30.39 3.69
C PRO A 293 7.83 29.10 3.19
N THR A 294 8.52 28.34 4.04
CA THR A 294 9.34 27.20 3.60
C THR A 294 8.73 25.84 3.97
N ILE A 295 9.08 24.80 3.21
CA ILE A 295 8.60 23.43 3.43
C ILE A 295 9.15 22.88 4.75
N GLU A 296 10.41 23.16 5.07
CA GLU A 296 11.08 22.69 6.29
C GLU A 296 10.40 23.26 7.54
N GLN A 297 10.02 24.55 7.50
CA GLN A 297 9.27 25.18 8.60
C GLN A 297 7.89 24.56 8.78
N LYS A 298 7.18 24.29 7.67
CA LYS A 298 5.87 23.60 7.71
C LYS A 298 5.99 22.22 8.34
N GLN A 299 7.02 21.47 7.98
CA GLN A 299 7.28 20.14 8.54
C GLN A 299 7.59 20.19 10.03
N ALA A 300 8.52 21.04 10.45
CA ALA A 300 8.92 21.15 11.85
C ALA A 300 7.75 21.57 12.75
N ILE A 301 6.99 22.59 12.35
CA ILE A 301 5.84 23.09 13.12
C ILE A 301 4.74 22.02 13.20
N PHE A 302 4.42 21.36 12.09
CA PHE A 302 3.41 20.31 12.10
C PHE A 302 3.83 19.11 12.97
N GLN A 303 5.11 18.71 12.92
CA GLN A 303 5.63 17.62 13.76
C GLN A 303 5.54 17.96 15.26
N GLN A 304 5.82 19.21 15.65
CA GLN A 304 5.65 19.66 17.02
C GLN A 304 4.16 19.63 17.44
N GLN A 305 3.27 20.12 16.58
CA GLN A 305 1.81 20.11 16.83
C GLN A 305 1.25 18.67 16.89
N ALA A 306 1.79 17.76 16.07
CA ALA A 306 1.39 16.36 16.01
C ALA A 306 1.62 15.60 17.32
N GLN A 307 2.57 16.04 18.15
CA GLN A 307 2.84 15.45 19.47
C GLN A 307 1.79 15.84 20.52
N GLN A 308 1.00 16.88 20.26
CA GLN A 308 0.01 17.40 21.19
C GLN A 308 -1.36 16.73 21.00
N PHE A 309 -2.12 16.61 22.09
CA PHE A 309 -3.51 16.15 22.02
C PHE A 309 -4.38 17.23 21.34
N PRO A 310 -5.34 16.86 20.46
CA PRO A 310 -5.75 15.50 20.11
C PRO A 310 -4.96 14.83 18.97
N LEU A 311 -4.02 15.52 18.31
CA LEU A 311 -3.35 15.01 17.10
C LEU A 311 -2.49 13.77 17.33
N ASN A 312 -1.86 13.64 18.50
CA ASN A 312 -1.13 12.43 18.90
C ASN A 312 -2.01 11.16 19.02
N SER A 313 -3.32 11.29 18.78
CA SER A 313 -4.25 10.17 18.61
C SER A 313 -4.07 9.46 17.27
N PHE A 314 -3.51 10.13 16.25
CA PHE A 314 -3.09 9.49 15.02
C PHE A 314 -1.73 8.79 15.21
N THR A 315 -1.47 7.76 14.41
CA THR A 315 -0.12 7.20 14.29
C THR A 315 0.80 8.17 13.57
N LYS A 316 2.10 8.11 13.86
CA LYS A 316 3.09 9.00 13.25
C LYS A 316 3.12 8.81 11.73
N GLU A 317 3.13 7.57 11.28
CA GLU A 317 3.14 7.19 9.86
C GLU A 317 1.93 7.75 9.11
N CYS A 318 0.76 7.76 9.75
CA CYS A 318 -0.45 8.33 9.17
C CYS A 318 -0.34 9.86 9.03
N LEU A 319 0.19 10.56 10.04
CA LEU A 319 0.34 12.01 9.99
C LEU A 319 1.42 12.43 9.00
N ASP A 320 2.55 11.74 8.98
CA ASP A 320 3.64 11.99 8.03
C ASP A 320 3.15 11.81 6.59
N PHE A 321 2.36 10.75 6.33
CA PHE A 321 1.76 10.54 5.01
C PHE A 321 0.77 11.64 4.62
N ILE A 322 -0.15 12.03 5.52
CA ILE A 322 -1.11 13.11 5.26
C ILE A 322 -0.38 14.43 5.01
N LEU A 323 0.64 14.74 5.81
CA LEU A 323 1.43 15.96 5.66
C LEU A 323 2.16 15.99 4.32
N ALA A 324 2.84 14.90 3.94
CA ALA A 324 3.54 14.81 2.66
C ALA A 324 2.60 15.11 1.48
N LYS A 325 1.42 14.49 1.46
CA LYS A 325 0.42 14.75 0.41
C LYS A 325 -0.15 16.16 0.47
N TYR A 326 -0.33 16.73 1.66
CA TYR A 326 -0.81 18.10 1.81
C TYR A 326 0.22 19.11 1.31
N LEU A 327 1.50 18.92 1.61
CA LEU A 327 2.58 19.80 1.14
C LEU A 327 2.72 19.73 -0.39
N GLN A 328 2.48 18.56 -0.99
CA GLN A 328 2.55 18.36 -2.43
C GLN A 328 1.37 18.98 -3.20
N TYR A 329 0.13 18.87 -2.68
CA TYR A 329 -1.07 19.21 -3.44
C TYR A 329 -1.96 20.28 -2.82
N GLY A 330 -1.80 20.59 -1.53
CA GLY A 330 -2.78 21.33 -0.73
C GLY A 330 -4.15 20.62 -0.72
N PHE A 331 -5.22 21.29 -0.27
CA PHE A 331 -6.59 20.73 -0.35
C PHE A 331 -7.19 20.76 -1.76
N LYS A 332 -6.44 20.28 -2.75
CA LYS A 332 -6.91 20.03 -4.12
C LYS A 332 -7.37 18.58 -4.29
N ARG A 333 -7.95 18.26 -5.45
CA ARG A 333 -8.46 16.92 -5.76
C ARG A 333 -7.40 15.81 -5.57
N ASN A 334 -6.16 16.04 -5.99
CA ASN A 334 -5.09 15.04 -5.91
C ASN A 334 -4.73 14.66 -4.47
N PHE A 335 -4.75 15.61 -3.53
CA PHE A 335 -4.62 15.30 -2.10
C PHE A 335 -5.69 14.32 -1.65
N PHE A 336 -6.95 14.58 -1.97
CA PHE A 336 -8.01 13.67 -1.54
C PHE A 336 -7.88 12.30 -2.21
N VAL A 337 -7.52 12.25 -3.49
CA VAL A 337 -7.39 11.00 -4.23
C VAL A 337 -6.20 10.15 -3.75
N SER A 338 -5.10 10.76 -3.31
CA SER A 338 -3.97 10.04 -2.72
C SER A 338 -4.25 9.54 -1.30
N LEU A 339 -5.30 10.01 -0.64
CA LEU A 339 -5.68 9.48 0.67
C LEU A 339 -6.59 8.26 0.57
N PRO A 340 -6.47 7.29 1.51
CA PRO A 340 -7.42 6.22 1.68
C PRO A 340 -8.83 6.74 1.88
N ARG A 341 -9.80 5.97 1.39
CA ARG A 341 -11.21 6.37 1.36
C ARG A 341 -11.74 6.84 2.72
N ASN A 342 -11.46 6.11 3.79
CA ASN A 342 -11.96 6.46 5.12
C ASN A 342 -11.40 7.80 5.61
N LEU A 343 -10.11 8.07 5.37
CA LEU A 343 -9.51 9.37 5.69
C LEU A 343 -10.10 10.48 4.82
N ARG A 344 -10.16 10.24 3.50
CA ARG A 344 -10.73 11.15 2.51
C ARG A 344 -12.13 11.61 2.91
N GLN A 345 -13.02 10.66 3.20
CA GLN A 345 -14.41 10.94 3.58
C GLN A 345 -14.50 11.76 4.88
N LYS A 346 -13.72 11.41 5.90
CA LYS A 346 -13.72 12.12 7.19
C LYS A 346 -13.16 13.53 7.06
N LEU A 347 -12.09 13.72 6.29
CA LEU A 347 -11.54 15.06 6.00
C LEU A 347 -12.50 15.91 5.17
N GLN A 348 -13.09 15.36 4.10
CA GLN A 348 -14.07 16.09 3.29
C GLN A 348 -15.30 16.50 4.13
N LYS A 349 -15.78 15.62 5.00
CA LYS A 349 -16.85 15.97 5.95
C LYS A 349 -16.43 17.07 6.90
N GLY A 350 -15.23 16.99 7.48
CA GLY A 350 -14.68 18.00 8.37
C GLY A 350 -14.54 19.38 7.70
N ILE A 351 -14.05 19.42 6.46
CA ILE A 351 -13.91 20.66 5.68
C ILE A 351 -15.27 21.29 5.40
N LYS A 352 -16.26 20.51 4.96
CA LYS A 352 -17.63 21.01 4.76
C LYS A 352 -18.22 21.59 6.03
N LEU A 353 -18.00 20.94 7.18
CA LEU A 353 -18.46 21.43 8.47
C LEU A 353 -17.77 22.74 8.86
N GLN A 354 -16.46 22.88 8.63
CA GLN A 354 -15.75 24.14 8.90
C GLN A 354 -16.23 25.28 7.99
N GLN A 355 -16.50 25.00 6.72
CA GLN A 355 -17.02 25.99 5.76
C GLN A 355 -18.45 26.44 6.09
N ALA A 356 -19.27 25.57 6.70
CA ALA A 356 -20.62 25.90 7.13
C ALA A 356 -20.66 26.70 8.45
N LYS A 357 -19.61 26.64 9.29
CA LYS A 357 -19.58 27.33 10.60
C LYS A 357 -19.81 28.84 10.53
N PRO A 358 -19.17 29.61 9.62
CA PRO A 358 -19.42 31.04 9.52
C PRO A 358 -20.89 31.37 9.21
N GLN A 359 -21.52 30.60 8.31
CA GLN A 359 -22.94 30.79 7.96
C GLN A 359 -23.86 30.44 9.13
N ILE A 360 -23.57 29.36 9.87
CA ILE A 360 -24.31 29.00 11.08
C ILE A 360 -24.13 30.06 12.16
N ASN A 361 -22.92 30.57 12.39
CA ASN A 361 -22.66 31.60 13.38
C ASN A 361 -23.34 32.93 13.01
N GLN A 362 -23.36 33.31 11.73
CA GLN A 362 -24.12 34.46 11.25
C GLN A 362 -25.62 34.28 11.47
N TYR A 363 -26.14 33.08 11.20
CA TYR A 363 -27.55 32.76 11.45
C TYR A 363 -27.90 32.78 12.95
N VAL A 364 -27.03 32.23 13.79
CA VAL A 364 -27.17 32.25 15.26
C VAL A 364 -27.09 33.67 15.79
N GLN A 365 -26.18 34.50 15.28
CA GLN A 365 -26.08 35.90 15.67
C GLN A 365 -27.35 36.67 15.24
N SER A 366 -27.81 36.49 14.01
CA SER A 366 -29.07 37.08 13.53
C SER A 366 -30.28 36.65 14.35
N LEU A 367 -30.33 35.39 14.78
CA LEU A 367 -31.35 34.87 15.71
C LEU A 367 -31.23 35.50 17.09
N ALA A 368 -30.01 35.65 17.62
CA ALA A 368 -29.77 36.28 18.90
C ALA A 368 -30.19 37.76 18.88
N ASP A 369 -29.90 38.47 17.80
CA ASP A 369 -30.30 39.85 17.58
C ASP A 369 -31.84 39.96 17.49
N HIS A 370 -32.50 39.07 16.74
CA HIS A 370 -33.98 39.02 16.68
C HIS A 370 -34.62 38.68 18.04
N LEU A 371 -33.99 37.81 18.84
CA LEU A 371 -34.48 37.46 20.17
C LEU A 371 -34.27 38.59 21.18
N ALA A 372 -33.27 39.46 20.98
CA ALA A 372 -33.02 40.61 21.85
C ALA A 372 -34.20 41.61 21.81
N ASP A 373 -34.87 41.73 20.66
CA ASP A 373 -36.06 42.56 20.47
C ASP A 373 -37.35 41.91 21.00
N VAL A 374 -37.32 40.62 21.34
CA VAL A 374 -38.45 39.88 21.91
C VAL A 374 -38.38 39.93 23.44
N PRO A 375 -39.47 40.31 24.14
CA PRO A 375 -39.47 40.29 25.61
C PRO A 375 -39.17 38.89 26.15
N LYS A 376 -38.32 38.80 27.18
CA LYS A 376 -37.80 37.54 27.76
C LYS A 376 -38.85 36.45 28.01
N LEU A 377 -40.07 36.85 28.38
CA LEU A 377 -41.20 35.95 28.65
C LEU A 377 -41.65 35.17 27.41
N TYR A 378 -41.41 35.69 26.20
CA TYR A 378 -41.85 35.10 24.92
C TYR A 378 -40.71 34.47 24.11
N GLN A 379 -39.44 34.74 24.44
CA GLN A 379 -38.28 34.20 23.71
C GLN A 379 -38.29 32.67 23.62
N ARG A 380 -38.71 31.98 24.70
CA ARG A 380 -38.79 30.52 24.74
C ARG A 380 -39.83 29.95 23.77
N ILE A 381 -41.00 30.60 23.67
CA ILE A 381 -42.09 30.18 22.78
C ILE A 381 -41.66 30.34 21.31
N VAL A 382 -40.98 31.44 20.98
CA VAL A 382 -40.45 31.70 19.63
C VAL A 382 -39.40 30.64 19.24
N LEU A 383 -38.51 30.28 20.16
CA LEU A 383 -37.50 29.23 19.92
C LEU A 383 -38.13 27.85 19.72
N GLU A 384 -39.13 27.49 20.53
CA GLU A 384 -39.83 26.19 20.43
C GLU A 384 -40.58 26.06 19.08
N GLN A 385 -41.24 27.12 18.61
CA GLN A 385 -41.92 27.13 17.29
C GLN A 385 -40.95 27.06 16.11
N LEU A 386 -39.78 27.70 16.20
CA LEU A 386 -38.74 27.62 15.18
C LEU A 386 -38.14 26.21 15.10
N LEU A 387 -37.93 25.56 16.25
CA LEU A 387 -37.46 24.17 16.32
C LEU A 387 -38.48 23.19 15.72
N GLU A 388 -39.78 23.38 15.96
CA GLU A 388 -40.85 22.59 15.35
C GLU A 388 -40.91 22.74 13.81
N LYS A 389 -40.66 23.94 13.29
CA LYS A 389 -40.61 24.18 11.84
C LYS A 389 -39.38 23.58 11.16
N LEU A 390 -38.25 23.47 11.87
CA LEU A 390 -37.01 22.89 11.35
C LEU A 390 -36.97 21.36 11.43
N SER A 391 -37.89 20.74 12.19
CA SER A 391 -37.98 19.29 12.38
C SER A 391 -39.06 18.62 11.51
N ARG A 392 -39.79 19.40 10.70
CA ARG A 392 -40.62 18.96 9.57
C ARG A 392 -39.83 19.14 8.27
#